data_AF-A0A9P0CLW8-F1
#
_entry.id   AF-A0A9P0CLW8-F1
#
_cell.length_a   1.000
_cell.length_b   1.000
_cell.length_c   1.000
_cell.angle_alpha   90.00
_cell.angle_beta   90.00
_cell.angle_gamma   90.00
#
_symmetry.space_group_name_H-M   'P 1'
#
loop_
_entity.id
_entity.type
_entity.pdbx_description
1 polymer ?
#
loop_
_entity_poly.entity_id
_entity_poly.type
_entity_poly.pdbx_seq_one_letter_code
_entity_poly.pdbx_strand_id
1 'polypeptide(L)'
;MYLGRASKHPKLILNGHAYHIALRQVERSRWRCKKHRSNRCLAFLYTTNDGCNKIFLYNDHNHDPDEYPLPYMRSQQVVIVKSLINRFKHKASMPLG
;
A
#
# COMPACT_ATOMS: atom_id res chain seq x y z
N MET A 1 1.03 -7.80 -8.16
CA MET A 1 0.75 -6.35 -7.96
C MET A 1 0.97 -5.64 -9.28
N TYR A 2 0.27 -4.54 -9.53
CA TYR A 2 0.51 -3.68 -10.69
C TYR A 2 1.01 -2.30 -10.24
N LEU A 3 2.09 -1.82 -10.85
CA LEU A 3 2.61 -0.47 -10.66
C LEU A 3 2.43 0.32 -11.96
N GLY A 4 1.63 1.38 -11.89
CA GLY A 4 1.47 2.35 -12.96
C GLY A 4 2.48 3.49 -12.82
N ARG A 5 3.21 3.80 -13.90
CA ARG A 5 3.92 5.08 -14.04
C ARG A 5 2.84 6.16 -14.23
N ALA A 6 2.52 6.89 -13.18
CA ALA A 6 1.73 8.11 -13.32
C ALA A 6 2.66 9.33 -13.25
N SER A 7 2.36 10.34 -14.06
CA SER A 7 3.21 11.51 -14.29
C SER A 7 3.50 12.34 -13.04
N LYS A 8 2.62 12.29 -12.02
CA LYS A 8 2.82 12.95 -10.72
C LYS A 8 3.09 11.99 -9.56
N HIS A 9 2.34 10.88 -9.47
CA HIS A 9 2.45 9.94 -8.35
C HIS A 9 2.29 8.50 -8.83
N PRO A 10 3.16 7.56 -8.40
CA PRO A 10 2.99 6.14 -8.70
C PRO A 10 1.61 5.62 -8.31
N LYS A 11 1.01 4.78 -9.16
CA LYS A 11 -0.23 4.06 -8.84
C LYS A 11 0.09 2.62 -8.48
N LEU A 12 -0.47 2.13 -7.39
CA LEU A 12 -0.37 0.73 -6.99
C LEU A 12 -1.76 0.11 -7.05
N ILE A 13 -1.89 -1.01 -7.76
CA ILE A 13 -3.11 -1.82 -7.78
C ILE A 13 -2.81 -3.23 -7.29
N LEU A 14 -3.62 -3.68 -6.35
CA LEU A 14 -3.54 -5.01 -5.77
C LEU A 14 -4.96 -5.54 -5.59
N ASN A 15 -5.22 -6.75 -6.10
CA ASN A 15 -6.54 -7.40 -6.04
C ASN A 15 -7.68 -6.47 -6.51
N GLY A 16 -7.47 -5.71 -7.59
CA GLY A 16 -8.44 -4.76 -8.15
C GLY A 16 -8.67 -3.48 -7.33
N HIS A 17 -7.96 -3.28 -6.23
CA HIS A 17 -8.05 -2.06 -5.43
C HIS A 17 -6.85 -1.15 -5.71
N ALA A 18 -7.12 0.13 -5.98
CA ALA A 18 -6.03 1.11 -6.13
C ALA A 18 -5.66 1.77 -4.81
N TYR A 19 -4.38 2.07 -4.72
CA TYR A 19 -3.77 2.76 -3.60
C TYR A 19 -2.96 3.94 -4.10
N HIS A 20 -2.89 4.97 -3.27
CA HIS A 20 -1.98 6.10 -3.43
C HIS A 20 -0.96 6.11 -2.30
N ILE A 21 0.21 6.65 -2.58
CA ILE A 21 1.24 6.78 -1.56
C ILE A 21 0.83 7.83 -0.52
N ALA A 22 0.81 7.43 0.74
CA ALA A 22 0.47 8.29 1.86
C ALA A 22 1.71 8.72 2.65
N LEU A 23 2.74 7.87 2.70
CA LEU A 23 4.02 8.17 3.35
C LEU A 23 5.15 7.39 2.67
N ARG A 24 6.28 8.05 2.44
CA ARG A 24 7.55 7.42 2.03
C ARG A 24 8.52 7.47 3.19
N GLN A 25 9.06 6.32 3.57
CA GLN A 25 10.17 6.21 4.53
C GLN A 25 11.29 5.40 3.87
N VAL A 26 12.48 5.46 4.47
CA VAL A 26 13.67 4.75 3.95
C VAL A 26 13.39 3.25 3.82
N GLU A 27 12.85 2.63 4.87
CA GLU A 27 12.65 1.17 4.92
C GLU A 27 11.35 0.70 4.23
N ARG A 28 10.33 1.55 4.19
CA ARG A 28 8.99 1.18 3.72
C ARG A 28 8.17 2.38 3.24
N SER A 29 7.24 2.11 2.35
CA SER A 29 6.24 3.11 1.93
C SER A 29 4.83 2.68 2.36
N ARG A 30 4.07 3.61 2.94
CA ARG A 30 2.66 3.41 3.28
C ARG A 30 1.78 3.82 2.10
N TRP A 31 0.87 2.94 1.71
CA TRP A 31 -0.10 3.18 0.65
C TRP A 31 -1.51 3.08 1.21
N ARG A 32 -2.36 4.06 0.93
CA ARG A 32 -3.74 4.09 1.42
C ARG A 32 -4.69 3.81 0.26
N CYS A 33 -5.79 3.10 0.55
CA CYS A 33 -6.84 2.89 -0.45
C CYS A 33 -7.30 4.23 -1.05
N LYS A 34 -7.46 4.26 -2.38
CA LYS A 34 -7.93 5.43 -3.13
C LYS A 34 -9.32 5.89 -2.66
N LYS A 35 -10.19 4.96 -2.28
CA LYS A 35 -11.56 5.24 -1.80
C LYS A 35 -11.63 5.64 -0.33
N HIS A 36 -10.50 5.91 0.32
CA HIS A 36 -10.48 6.38 1.71
C HIS A 36 -11.33 7.64 1.94
N ARG A 37 -11.33 8.58 0.98
CA ARG A 37 -12.14 9.81 1.09
C ARG A 37 -13.60 9.60 0.68
N SER A 38 -13.87 8.81 -0.36
CA SER A 38 -15.22 8.63 -0.90
C SER A 38 -16.06 7.60 -0.12
N ASN A 39 -15.44 6.50 0.32
CA ASN A 39 -16.11 5.36 0.96
C ASN A 39 -15.71 5.20 2.43
N ARG A 40 -14.92 6.14 2.99
CA ARG A 40 -14.31 6.03 4.33
C ARG A 40 -13.50 4.75 4.52
N CYS A 41 -13.01 4.14 3.43
CA CYS A 41 -12.26 2.89 3.46
C CYS A 41 -10.98 3.04 4.29
N LEU A 42 -10.78 2.13 5.26
CA LEU A 42 -9.64 2.16 6.16
C LEU A 42 -8.50 1.21 5.74
N ALA A 43 -8.65 0.53 4.60
CA ALA A 43 -7.62 -0.35 4.05
C ALA A 43 -6.34 0.43 3.68
N PHE A 44 -5.21 -0.11 4.09
CA PHE A 44 -3.89 0.39 3.71
C PHE A 44 -2.89 -0.76 3.63
N LEU A 45 -1.74 -0.50 3.04
CA LEU A 45 -0.65 -1.47 2.98
C LEU A 45 0.71 -0.79 3.13
N TYR A 46 1.72 -1.60 3.41
CA TYR A 46 3.12 -1.21 3.32
C TYR A 46 3.83 -2.02 2.24
N THR A 47 4.69 -1.36 1.47
CA THR A 47 5.71 -2.01 0.64
C THR A 47 7.07 -1.84 1.30
N THR A 48 7.92 -2.86 1.24
CA THR A 48 9.32 -2.76 1.70
C THR A 48 10.23 -2.17 0.62
N ASN A 49 11.28 -1.47 1.05
CA ASN A 49 12.33 -0.96 0.17
C ASN A 49 13.63 -1.78 0.29
N ASP A 50 13.59 -2.93 0.96
CA ASP A 50 14.70 -3.85 1.23
C ASP A 50 15.01 -4.81 0.05
N GLY A 51 14.44 -4.55 -1.13
CA GLY A 51 14.57 -5.42 -2.30
C GLY A 51 13.76 -6.73 -2.24
N CYS A 52 13.12 -7.05 -1.11
CA CYS A 52 12.39 -8.31 -0.93
C CYS A 52 10.97 -8.28 -1.51
N ASN A 53 10.49 -7.16 -2.06
CA ASN A 53 9.17 -7.01 -2.69
C ASN A 53 8.01 -7.54 -1.81
N LYS A 54 8.07 -7.28 -0.50
CA LYS A 54 7.04 -7.70 0.46
C LYS A 54 5.93 -6.66 0.55
N ILE A 55 4.68 -7.12 0.61
CA ILE A 55 3.51 -6.30 0.88
C ILE A 55 2.85 -6.75 2.18
N PHE A 56 2.66 -5.80 3.10
CA PHE A 56 1.90 -6.01 4.33
C PHE A 56 0.53 -5.36 4.21
N LEU A 57 -0.54 -6.16 4.27
CA LEU A 57 -1.92 -5.67 4.17
C LEU A 57 -2.50 -5.39 5.56
N TYR A 58 -3.26 -4.30 5.67
CA TYR A 58 -3.93 -3.87 6.90
C TYR A 58 -5.35 -3.39 6.60
N ASN A 59 -6.30 -3.88 7.41
CA ASN A 59 -7.74 -3.73 7.27
C ASN A 59 -8.30 -4.25 5.94
N ASP A 60 -9.53 -4.74 6.00
CA ASP A 60 -10.27 -5.12 4.81
C ASP A 60 -10.89 -3.89 4.13
N HIS A 61 -11.16 -4.02 2.83
CA HIS A 61 -11.91 -3.00 2.09
C HIS A 61 -13.40 -3.10 2.43
N ASN A 62 -14.07 -1.96 2.46
CA ASN A 62 -15.51 -1.86 2.67
C ASN A 62 -16.29 -1.53 1.38
N HIS A 63 -15.67 -1.83 0.24
CA HIS A 63 -16.21 -1.58 -1.08
C HIS A 63 -15.63 -2.60 -2.04
N ASP A 64 -16.31 -2.78 -3.17
CA ASP A 64 -15.86 -3.66 -4.23
C ASP A 64 -14.59 -3.13 -4.93
N PRO A 65 -13.82 -4.02 -5.58
CA PRO A 65 -12.71 -3.61 -6.44
C PRO A 65 -13.18 -2.67 -7.55
N ASP A 66 -12.30 -1.76 -8.00
CA ASP A 66 -12.61 -0.97 -9.21
C ASP A 66 -12.08 -1.69 -10.47
N GLU A 67 -12.67 -1.39 -11.61
CA GLU A 67 -12.12 -1.76 -12.91
C GLU A 67 -10.93 -0.86 -13.26
N TYR A 68 -9.78 -1.47 -13.55
CA TYR A 68 -8.57 -0.76 -13.97
C TYR A 68 -8.09 -1.29 -15.31
N PRO A 69 -7.83 -0.43 -16.31
CA PRO A 69 -7.22 -0.87 -17.55
C PRO A 69 -5.78 -1.32 -17.28
N LEU A 70 -5.57 -2.64 -17.26
CA LEU A 70 -4.29 -3.28 -17.00
C LEU A 70 -3.20 -3.12 -18.09
N PRO A 71 -3.47 -2.88 -19.40
CA PRO A 71 -2.42 -3.00 -20.42
C PRO A 71 -1.27 -1.99 -20.30
N TYR A 72 -1.45 -0.92 -19.52
CA TYR A 72 -0.40 0.09 -19.29
C TYR A 72 0.31 -0.06 -17.94
N MET A 73 0.03 -1.13 -17.20
CA MET A 73 0.60 -1.34 -15.88
C MET A 73 1.68 -2.40 -15.89
N ARG A 74 2.77 -2.14 -15.17
CA ARG A 74 3.82 -3.14 -15.00
C ARG A 74 3.41 -4.09 -13.88
N SER A 75 3.26 -5.37 -14.22
CA SER A 75 3.11 -6.42 -13.22
C SER A 75 4.42 -6.61 -12.46
N GLN A 76 4.33 -6.66 -11.14
CA GLN A 76 5.42 -6.99 -10.24
C GLN A 76 4.97 -8.17 -9.36
N GLN A 77 5.79 -9.22 -9.35
CA GLN A 77 5.65 -10.31 -8.39
C GLN A 77 6.05 -9.80 -7.00
N VAL A 78 5.24 -10.16 -6.01
CA VAL A 78 5.36 -9.70 -4.63
C VAL A 78 4.95 -10.82 -3.68
N VAL A 79 5.54 -10.81 -2.49
CA VAL A 79 5.12 -11.70 -1.41
C VAL A 79 4.10 -10.96 -0.55
N ILE A 80 2.86 -11.45 -0.52
CA ILE A 80 1.82 -10.89 0.34
C ILE A 80 1.94 -11.49 1.73
N VAL A 81 2.25 -10.65 2.70
CA VAL A 81 2.27 -10.98 4.12
C VAL A 81 0.99 -10.42 4.74
N LYS A 82 0.00 -11.27 4.99
CA LYS A 82 -1.17 -10.87 5.77
C LYS A 82 -0.73 -10.74 7.23
N SER A 83 -0.67 -9.51 7.74
CA SER A 83 -0.42 -9.27 9.15
C SER A 83 -1.68 -9.68 9.92
N LEU A 84 -1.62 -10.74 10.73
CA LEU A 84 -2.65 -11.05 11.75
C LEU A 84 -2.63 -10.05 12.92
N ILE A 85 -1.81 -9.00 12.82
CA ILE A 85 -1.43 -8.15 13.94
C ILE A 85 -1.84 -6.71 13.64
N ASN A 86 -2.93 -6.29 14.29
CA ASN A 86 -3.26 -4.88 14.53
C ASN A 86 -2.31 -4.31 15.60
N ARG A 87 -1.01 -4.15 15.29
CA ARG A 87 -0.09 -3.47 16.20
C ARG A 87 0.00 -1.98 15.88
N PHE A 88 -0.86 -1.22 16.55
CA PHE A 88 -0.63 0.19 16.84
C PHE A 88 0.73 0.36 17.54
N LYS A 89 1.43 1.44 17.14
CA LYS A 89 2.56 2.10 17.82
C LYS A 89 3.89 1.33 17.89
N HIS A 90 4.76 1.58 16.90
CA HIS A 90 6.15 1.90 17.22
C HIS A 90 6.28 3.42 17.23
N LYS A 91 6.12 4.05 18.41
CA LYS A 91 6.83 5.28 18.69
C LYS A 91 8.30 4.87 18.78
N ALA A 92 9.12 5.29 17.84
CA ALA A 92 10.56 5.33 18.06
C ALA A 92 10.80 6.40 19.14
N SER A 93 11.08 5.97 20.36
CA SER A 93 11.75 6.83 21.34
C SER A 93 13.21 6.93 20.90
N MET A 94 13.64 8.11 20.45
CA MET A 94 15.06 8.42 20.39
C MET A 94 15.54 8.67 21.83
N PRO A 95 16.66 8.08 22.28
CA PRO A 95 17.34 8.61 23.45
C PRO A 95 17.95 9.96 23.08
N LEU A 96 17.65 10.99 23.86
CA LEU A 96 18.43 12.21 23.89
C LEU A 96 19.78 11.84 24.54
N GLY A 97 20.85 11.92 23.76
CA GLY A 97 22.20 12.07 24.28
C GLY A 97 22.52 13.54 24.50
#